data_AF-A0A921F9K3-F1
#
_entry.id   AF-A0A921F9K3-F1
#
_cell.length_a   1.000
_cell.length_b   1.000
_cell.length_c   1.000
_cell.angle_alpha   90.00
_cell.angle_beta   90.00
_cell.angle_gamma   90.00
#
_symmetry.space_group_name_H-M   'P 1'
#
loop_
_entity.id
_entity.type
_entity.pdbx_description
1 polymer ?
#
loop_
_entity_poly.entity_id
_entity_poly.type
_entity_poly.pdbx_seq_one_letter_code
_entity_poly.pdbx_strand_id
1 'polypeptide(L)'
;MSKQNDTTLLAERQERSNPLFDPKALTRFIAESDDLIFVKSSRQAIWLFPNGQLVQPNEKDDQERTVCHYAIKYYFRYIGIENGLKIEQENRHIFNNLVTKGVGVVNLVPETKAALKGDNQDLTEQQKEFLKINKYKLYSYVKNHPITANYLARAAKI
;
A
#
# COMPACT_ATOMS: atom_id res chain seq x y z
N MET A 1 6.64 -25.64 19.97
CA MET A 1 6.21 -24.73 18.87
C MET A 1 5.71 -23.46 19.52
N SER A 2 6.52 -22.38 19.48
CA SER A 2 6.21 -21.14 20.20
C SER A 2 5.12 -20.37 19.46
N LYS A 3 4.02 -20.04 20.14
CA LYS A 3 3.04 -19.07 19.64
C LYS A 3 3.72 -17.70 19.65
N GLN A 4 4.19 -17.24 18.49
CA GLN A 4 4.56 -15.84 18.33
C GLN A 4 3.28 -15.02 18.54
N ASN A 5 3.25 -14.24 19.62
CA ASN A 5 2.15 -13.36 19.94
C ASN A 5 2.10 -12.21 18.92
N ASP A 6 0.90 -11.83 18.45
CA ASP A 6 0.70 -10.76 17.46
C ASP A 6 1.39 -9.43 17.85
N THR A 7 1.55 -9.20 19.16
CA THR A 7 2.26 -8.04 19.71
C THR A 7 3.74 -8.00 19.34
N THR A 8 4.41 -9.17 19.24
CA THR A 8 5.83 -9.27 18.87
C THR A 8 6.03 -9.02 17.37
N LEU A 9 5.10 -9.50 16.53
CA LEU A 9 5.07 -9.25 15.09
C LEU A 9 4.88 -7.76 14.75
N LEU A 10 4.04 -7.05 15.52
CA LEU A 10 3.83 -5.61 15.34
C LEU A 10 5.03 -4.77 15.82
N ALA A 11 5.75 -5.23 16.86
CA ALA A 11 6.94 -4.57 17.36
C ALA A 11 8.13 -4.69 16.39
N GLU A 12 8.41 -5.89 15.87
CA GLU A 12 9.46 -6.10 14.85
C GLU A 12 9.16 -5.37 13.53
N ARG A 13 7.88 -5.15 13.24
CA ARG A 13 7.43 -4.35 12.10
C ARG A 13 7.78 -2.86 12.26
N GLN A 14 7.77 -2.30 13.48
CA GLN A 14 8.00 -0.86 13.73
C GLN A 14 9.39 -0.35 13.36
N GLU A 15 10.41 -1.21 13.27
CA GLU A 15 11.76 -0.80 12.88
C GLU A 15 11.94 -0.65 11.36
N ARG A 16 10.95 -1.08 10.56
CA ARG A 16 11.02 -1.00 9.10
C ARG A 16 10.43 0.32 8.61
N SER A 17 10.99 0.86 7.53
CA SER A 17 10.46 2.08 6.88
C SER A 17 9.00 1.94 6.44
N ASN A 18 8.55 0.71 6.14
CA ASN A 18 7.19 0.36 5.76
C ASN A 18 6.67 -0.76 6.70
N PRO A 19 6.26 -0.42 7.94
CA PRO A 19 5.99 -1.39 9.00
C PRO A 19 4.78 -2.30 8.72
N LEU A 20 3.86 -1.90 7.84
CA LEU A 20 2.67 -2.67 7.51
C LEU A 20 2.82 -3.48 6.21
N PHE A 21 4.00 -3.45 5.58
CA PHE A 21 4.25 -4.23 4.39
C PHE A 21 4.61 -5.69 4.72
N ASP A 22 3.81 -6.62 4.17
CA ASP A 22 4.03 -8.05 4.27
C ASP A 22 3.87 -8.68 2.87
N PRO A 23 4.95 -9.20 2.26
CA PRO A 23 4.88 -9.82 0.93
C PRO A 23 3.92 -11.01 0.85
N LYS A 24 3.75 -11.78 1.93
CA LYS A 24 2.82 -12.92 1.94
C LYS A 24 1.37 -12.42 1.97
N ALA A 25 1.11 -11.36 2.71
CA ALA A 25 -0.20 -10.71 2.72
C ALA A 25 -0.54 -10.10 1.35
N LEU A 26 0.43 -9.47 0.68
CA LEU A 26 0.26 -8.96 -0.69
C LEU A 26 -0.12 -10.10 -1.65
N THR A 27 0.59 -11.23 -1.62
CA THR A 27 0.26 -12.38 -2.46
C THR A 27 -1.15 -12.89 -2.22
N ARG A 28 -1.59 -13.00 -0.95
CA ARG A 28 -2.96 -13.42 -0.62
C ARG A 28 -4.02 -12.42 -1.06
N PHE A 29 -3.77 -11.13 -0.82
CA PHE A 29 -4.66 -10.05 -1.23
C PHE A 29 -4.94 -10.07 -2.73
N ILE A 30 -3.91 -10.25 -3.55
CA ILE A 30 -4.06 -10.31 -5.00
C ILE A 30 -4.68 -11.63 -5.45
N ALA A 31 -4.30 -12.76 -4.84
CA ALA A 31 -4.84 -14.07 -5.20
C ALA A 31 -6.34 -14.23 -4.88
N GLU A 32 -6.85 -13.51 -3.89
CA GLU A 32 -8.26 -13.52 -3.48
C GLU A 32 -9.06 -12.33 -4.05
N SER A 33 -8.49 -11.59 -5.00
CA SER A 33 -9.15 -10.50 -5.70
C SER A 33 -9.45 -10.91 -7.14
N ASP A 34 -10.72 -10.81 -7.54
CA ASP A 34 -11.12 -11.06 -8.93
C ASP A 34 -10.71 -9.90 -9.85
N ASP A 35 -10.51 -8.71 -9.27
CA ASP A 35 -10.28 -7.45 -9.98
C ASP A 35 -8.80 -7.07 -10.13
N LEU A 36 -7.87 -7.79 -9.51
CA LEU A 36 -6.46 -7.37 -9.42
C LEU A 36 -5.51 -8.49 -9.83
N ILE A 37 -4.47 -8.13 -10.59
CA ILE A 37 -3.42 -9.06 -11.01
C ILE A 37 -2.02 -8.49 -10.82
N PHE A 38 -1.05 -9.36 -10.58
CA PHE A 38 0.37 -9.00 -10.66
C PHE A 38 0.83 -8.88 -12.11
N VAL A 39 1.69 -7.89 -12.37
CA VAL A 39 2.31 -7.69 -13.69
C VAL A 39 3.80 -7.40 -13.59
N LYS A 40 4.54 -7.72 -14.67
CA LYS A 40 6.00 -7.52 -14.73
C LYS A 40 6.38 -6.12 -15.21
N SER A 41 5.62 -5.58 -16.15
CA SER A 41 5.72 -4.19 -16.59
C SER A 41 4.40 -3.84 -17.27
N SER A 42 3.79 -2.72 -16.89
CA SER A 42 2.53 -2.34 -17.50
C SER A 42 2.34 -0.83 -17.51
N ARG A 43 1.82 -0.34 -18.64
CA ARG A 43 1.23 1.00 -18.74
C ARG A 43 -0.11 1.10 -18.02
N GLN A 44 -0.57 0.02 -17.39
CA GLN A 44 -1.84 -0.04 -16.66
C GLN A 44 -1.65 -0.29 -15.17
N ALA A 45 -0.41 -0.49 -14.70
CA ALA A 45 -0.12 -0.65 -13.28
C ALA A 45 -0.62 0.55 -12.49
N ILE A 46 -1.40 0.29 -11.44
CA ILE A 46 -1.96 1.30 -10.53
C ILE A 46 -1.19 1.38 -9.21
N TRP A 47 -0.49 0.30 -8.84
CA TRP A 47 0.33 0.25 -7.63
C TRP A 47 1.72 -0.30 -7.90
N LEU A 48 2.68 0.28 -7.19
CA LEU A 48 4.04 -0.20 -7.02
C LEU A 48 4.31 -0.42 -5.54
N PHE A 49 4.44 -1.69 -5.14
CA PHE A 49 4.70 -2.08 -3.75
C PHE A 49 6.19 -2.00 -3.38
N PRO A 50 6.54 -1.98 -2.08
CA PRO A 50 7.93 -1.87 -1.63
C PRO A 50 8.89 -2.93 -2.17
N ASN A 51 8.43 -4.15 -2.46
CA ASN A 51 9.26 -5.19 -3.05
C ASN A 51 9.40 -5.09 -4.59
N GLY A 52 8.88 -4.02 -5.20
CA GLY A 52 8.92 -3.80 -6.64
C GLY A 52 7.80 -4.50 -7.42
N GLN A 53 6.93 -5.27 -6.76
CA GLN A 53 5.79 -5.86 -7.45
C GLN A 53 4.81 -4.79 -7.92
N LEU A 54 4.33 -4.95 -9.15
CA LEU A 54 3.32 -4.10 -9.76
C LEU A 54 1.97 -4.80 -9.74
N VAL A 55 0.93 -4.02 -9.48
CA VAL A 55 -0.46 -4.48 -9.53
C VAL A 55 -1.24 -3.59 -10.48
N GLN A 56 -2.11 -4.20 -11.27
CA GLN A 56 -3.07 -3.53 -12.14
C GLN A 56 -4.46 -4.17 -11.99
N PRO A 57 -5.51 -3.49 -12.47
CA PRO A 57 -6.81 -4.11 -12.67
C PRO A 57 -6.74 -5.30 -13.64
N ASN A 58 -7.57 -6.31 -13.40
CA ASN A 58 -7.71 -7.50 -14.24
C ASN A 58 -8.41 -7.16 -15.57
N GLU A 59 -9.43 -6.31 -15.54
CA GLU A 59 -10.13 -5.83 -16.75
C GLU A 59 -9.65 -4.42 -17.16
N LYS A 60 -9.78 -4.09 -18.45
CA LYS A 60 -9.11 -2.95 -19.10
C LYS A 60 -9.98 -1.69 -19.18
N ASP A 61 -11.03 -1.56 -18.38
CA ASP A 61 -11.87 -0.36 -18.42
C ASP A 61 -11.33 0.71 -17.46
N ASP A 62 -11.12 1.93 -17.97
CA ASP A 62 -10.55 3.04 -17.19
C ASP A 62 -11.50 3.49 -16.06
N GLN A 63 -12.80 3.18 -16.16
CA GLN A 63 -13.74 3.39 -15.05
C GLN A 63 -13.43 2.50 -13.83
N GLU A 64 -12.93 1.29 -14.06
CA GLU A 64 -12.59 0.35 -12.99
C GLU A 64 -11.31 0.72 -12.27
N ARG A 65 -10.37 1.41 -12.90
CA ARG A 65 -9.11 1.83 -12.24
C ARG A 65 -9.35 2.65 -10.98
N THR A 66 -10.32 3.56 -11.02
CA THR A 66 -10.70 4.35 -9.84
C THR A 66 -11.26 3.44 -8.74
N VAL A 67 -12.09 2.45 -9.11
CA VAL A 67 -12.66 1.46 -8.18
C VAL A 67 -11.56 0.57 -7.58
N CYS A 68 -10.63 0.09 -8.40
CA CYS A 68 -9.50 -0.72 -7.97
C CYS A 68 -8.56 0.03 -7.03
N HIS A 69 -8.38 1.35 -7.18
CA HIS A 69 -7.63 2.13 -6.18
C HIS A 69 -8.25 2.05 -4.77
N TYR A 70 -9.57 1.84 -4.65
CA TYR A 70 -10.22 1.61 -3.36
C TYR A 70 -10.05 0.19 -2.84
N ALA A 71 -9.64 -0.79 -3.65
CA ALA A 71 -9.48 -2.18 -3.21
C ALA A 71 -8.33 -2.37 -2.21
N ILE A 72 -7.37 -1.43 -2.14
CA ILE A 72 -6.25 -1.49 -1.18
C ILE A 72 -6.71 -1.55 0.28
N LYS A 73 -7.93 -1.08 0.59
CA LYS A 73 -8.49 -1.21 1.94
C LYS A 73 -8.64 -2.66 2.40
N TYR A 74 -8.79 -3.59 1.47
CA TYR A 74 -8.90 -5.02 1.78
C TYR A 74 -7.54 -5.69 2.05
N TYR A 75 -6.42 -5.09 1.64
CA TYR A 75 -5.08 -5.59 2.01
C TYR A 75 -4.91 -5.67 3.55
N PHE A 76 -5.47 -4.70 4.27
CA PHE A 76 -5.33 -4.57 5.72
C PHE A 76 -5.84 -5.80 6.50
N ARG A 77 -6.86 -6.52 5.99
CA ARG A 77 -7.37 -7.74 6.62
C ARG A 77 -6.32 -8.86 6.71
N TYR A 78 -5.39 -8.91 5.75
CA TYR A 78 -4.35 -9.94 5.68
C TYR A 78 -3.16 -9.68 6.59
N ILE A 79 -3.07 -8.48 7.16
CA ILE A 79 -2.02 -8.11 8.11
C ILE A 79 -2.55 -7.88 9.53
N GLY A 80 -3.81 -8.26 9.79
CA GLY A 80 -4.45 -8.18 11.11
C GLY A 80 -5.10 -6.83 11.43
N ILE A 81 -5.38 -5.99 10.42
CA ILE A 81 -6.10 -4.72 10.58
C ILE A 81 -7.48 -4.87 9.92
N GLU A 82 -8.45 -5.38 10.70
CA GLU A 82 -9.78 -5.75 10.19
C GLU A 82 -10.66 -4.54 9.85
N ASN A 83 -10.43 -3.39 10.48
CA ASN A 83 -11.23 -2.18 10.32
C ASN A 83 -10.77 -1.28 9.15
N GLY A 84 -9.94 -1.77 8.21
CA GLY A 84 -9.41 -0.97 7.10
C GLY A 84 -10.46 -0.24 6.26
N LEU A 85 -11.61 -0.87 6.01
CA LEU A 85 -12.76 -0.24 5.33
C LEU A 85 -13.36 0.90 6.15
N LYS A 86 -13.57 0.68 7.45
CA LYS A 86 -14.14 1.68 8.35
C LYS A 86 -13.21 2.89 8.51
N ILE A 87 -11.91 2.65 8.62
CA ILE A 87 -10.87 3.71 8.67
C ILE A 87 -10.91 4.57 7.39
N GLU A 88 -11.06 3.96 6.21
CA GLU A 88 -11.16 4.70 4.95
C GLU A 88 -12.39 5.62 4.92
N GLN A 89 -13.53 5.11 5.35
CA GLN A 89 -14.81 5.85 5.37
C GLN A 89 -14.81 6.98 6.40
N GLU A 90 -14.29 6.75 7.60
CA GLU A 90 -14.35 7.72 8.70
C GLU A 90 -13.15 8.66 8.74
N ASN A 91 -11.98 8.23 8.27
CA ASN A 91 -10.76 9.04 8.32
C ASN A 91 -9.79 8.73 7.17
N ARG A 92 -10.05 9.32 6.00
CA ARG A 92 -9.19 9.21 4.80
C ARG A 92 -7.74 9.62 5.05
N HIS A 93 -7.46 10.54 5.98
CA HIS A 93 -6.08 10.92 6.30
C HIS A 93 -5.31 9.80 6.99
N ILE A 94 -5.94 9.13 7.96
CA ILE A 94 -5.34 7.97 8.62
C ILE A 94 -5.18 6.84 7.62
N PHE A 95 -6.22 6.55 6.83
CA PHE A 95 -6.17 5.53 5.79
C PHE A 95 -5.01 5.75 4.80
N ASN A 96 -4.92 6.95 4.23
CA ASN A 96 -3.86 7.28 3.27
C ASN A 96 -2.48 7.15 3.92
N ASN A 97 -2.29 7.60 5.17
CA ASN A 97 -1.02 7.43 5.88
C ASN A 97 -0.67 5.95 6.14
N LEU A 98 -1.67 5.11 6.45
CA LEU A 98 -1.45 3.66 6.57
C LEU A 98 -1.02 3.05 5.23
N VAL A 99 -1.62 3.46 4.10
CA VAL A 99 -1.26 2.97 2.77
C VAL A 99 0.14 3.45 2.34
N THR A 100 0.42 4.74 2.46
CA THR A 100 1.67 5.34 1.95
C THR A 100 2.85 5.16 2.90
N LYS A 101 2.71 5.44 4.20
CA LYS A 101 3.81 5.30 5.17
C LYS A 101 3.83 3.93 5.84
N GLY A 102 2.67 3.34 6.09
CA GLY A 102 2.58 2.00 6.68
C GLY A 102 2.96 0.91 5.69
N VAL A 103 2.21 0.79 4.60
CA VAL A 103 2.43 -0.25 3.58
C VAL A 103 3.51 0.17 2.58
N GLY A 104 3.75 1.46 2.36
CA GLY A 104 4.78 1.91 1.43
C GLY A 104 4.36 1.86 -0.04
N VAL A 105 3.07 1.82 -0.34
CA VAL A 105 2.56 1.76 -1.72
C VAL A 105 2.76 3.10 -2.43
N VAL A 106 3.16 3.04 -3.69
CA VAL A 106 3.14 4.19 -4.60
C VAL A 106 2.00 3.99 -5.60
N ASN A 107 1.09 4.98 -5.68
CA ASN A 107 0.04 4.97 -6.70
C ASN A 107 0.64 5.45 -8.01
N LEU A 108 0.50 4.66 -9.07
CA LEU A 108 0.97 5.00 -10.40
C LEU A 108 -0.18 5.56 -11.23
N VAL A 109 0.10 6.64 -11.97
CA VAL A 109 -0.76 7.21 -13.01
C VAL A 109 0.02 7.18 -14.32
N PRO A 110 0.03 6.02 -15.02
CA PRO A 110 0.89 5.80 -16.17
C PRO A 110 0.67 6.77 -17.33
N GLU A 111 -0.55 7.29 -17.47
CA GLU A 111 -1.00 8.22 -18.54
C GLU A 111 -0.21 9.52 -18.48
N THR A 112 -0.01 10.04 -17.27
CA THR A 112 0.70 11.30 -17.02
C THR A 112 2.13 11.09 -16.56
N LYS A 113 2.56 9.82 -16.43
CA LYS A 113 3.83 9.43 -15.79
C LYS A 113 3.96 10.02 -14.38
N ALA A 114 2.86 10.17 -13.67
CA ALA A 114 2.87 10.58 -12.27
C ALA A 114 2.94 9.36 -11.35
N ALA A 115 3.72 9.47 -10.29
CA ALA A 115 3.79 8.51 -9.21
C ALA A 115 3.48 9.25 -7.91
N LEU A 116 2.32 8.94 -7.32
CA LEU A 116 1.79 9.59 -6.14
C LEU A 116 2.19 8.79 -4.90
N LYS A 117 2.88 9.46 -3.98
CA LYS A 117 3.32 8.90 -2.70
C LYS A 117 2.94 9.83 -1.55
N GLY A 118 3.08 9.38 -0.32
CA GLY A 118 3.00 10.30 0.83
C GLY A 118 4.27 11.13 0.97
N ASP A 119 4.16 12.32 1.59
CA ASP A 119 5.37 13.05 2.01
C ASP A 119 6.20 12.18 2.97
N ASN A 120 7.53 12.33 2.97
CA ASN A 120 8.41 11.53 3.83
C ASN A 120 8.21 9.99 3.76
N GLN A 121 7.52 9.47 2.73
CA GLN A 121 7.49 8.04 2.44
C GLN A 121 8.86 7.64 1.90
N ASP A 122 9.45 6.65 2.55
CA ASP A 122 10.74 6.10 2.18
C ASP A 122 10.53 5.10 1.04
N LEU A 123 10.98 5.47 -0.16
CA LEU A 123 10.95 4.56 -1.29
C LEU A 123 12.06 3.53 -1.14
N THR A 124 11.75 2.26 -1.37
CA THR A 124 12.77 1.21 -1.45
C THR A 124 13.62 1.38 -2.72
N GLU A 125 14.78 0.72 -2.76
CA GLU A 125 15.64 0.76 -3.96
C GLU A 125 14.93 0.19 -5.18
N GLN A 126 14.14 -0.88 -5.04
CA GLN A 126 13.33 -1.44 -6.12
C GLN A 126 12.33 -0.43 -6.67
N GLN A 127 11.67 0.34 -5.78
CA GLN A 127 10.74 1.38 -6.20
C GLN A 127 11.45 2.53 -6.92
N LYS A 128 12.58 3.01 -6.37
CA LYS A 128 13.39 4.07 -6.97
C LYS A 128 13.87 3.68 -8.36
N GLU A 129 14.40 2.46 -8.51
CA GLU A 129 14.88 1.94 -9.77
C GLU A 129 13.76 1.87 -10.82
N PHE A 130 12.63 1.25 -10.46
CA PHE A 130 11.47 1.17 -11.35
C PHE A 130 11.01 2.55 -11.83
N LEU A 131 10.82 3.49 -10.89
CA LEU A 131 10.33 4.83 -11.19
C LEU A 131 11.31 5.60 -12.09
N LYS A 132 12.62 5.47 -11.83
CA LYS A 132 13.67 6.09 -12.63
C LYS A 132 13.71 5.54 -14.05
N ILE A 133 13.74 4.22 -14.22
CA ILE A 133 13.77 3.55 -15.53
C ILE A 133 12.54 3.94 -16.36
N ASN A 134 11.37 3.97 -15.72
CA ASN A 134 10.10 4.26 -16.39
C ASN A 134 9.76 5.76 -16.48
N LYS A 135 10.69 6.62 -16.03
CA LYS A 135 10.61 8.09 -16.10
C LYS A 135 9.35 8.67 -15.42
N TYR A 136 8.96 8.09 -14.28
CA TYR A 136 7.88 8.64 -13.47
C TYR A 136 8.33 9.90 -12.73
N LYS A 137 7.46 10.92 -12.68
CA LYS A 137 7.60 12.09 -11.82
C LYS A 137 6.91 11.83 -10.49
N LEU A 138 7.62 12.08 -9.40
CA LEU A 138 7.11 11.87 -8.05
C LEU A 138 6.29 13.08 -7.57
N TYR A 139 5.13 12.80 -6.99
CA TYR A 139 4.27 13.79 -6.35
C TYR A 139 3.88 13.32 -4.95
N SER A 140 3.88 14.25 -4.00
CA SER A 140 3.33 14.00 -2.67
C SER A 140 1.87 14.43 -2.65
N TYR A 141 0.95 13.54 -2.27
CA TYR A 141 -0.50 13.83 -2.24
C TYR A 141 -1.13 13.73 -0.85
N VAL A 142 -0.38 13.22 0.12
CA VAL A 142 -0.80 13.12 1.53
C VAL A 142 0.34 13.52 2.44
N LYS A 143 0.01 14.20 3.55
CA LYS A 143 0.93 14.49 4.64
C LYS A 143 0.99 13.30 5.59
N ASN A 144 2.10 12.59 5.57
CA ASN A 144 2.33 11.41 6.39
C ASN A 144 2.69 11.78 7.83
N HIS A 145 2.40 10.83 8.70
CA HIS A 145 2.83 10.82 10.09
C HIS A 145 3.59 9.51 10.37
N PRO A 146 4.58 9.53 11.28
CA PRO A 146 5.26 8.31 11.71
C PRO A 146 4.27 7.24 12.17
N ILE A 147 4.48 6.00 11.72
CA ILE A 147 3.66 4.84 12.09
C ILE A 147 4.22 4.25 13.39
N THR A 148 3.77 4.79 14.52
CA THR A 148 4.15 4.32 15.87
C THR A 148 3.09 3.40 16.46
N ALA A 149 3.41 2.71 17.56
CA ALA A 149 2.43 1.92 18.32
C ALA A 149 1.17 2.73 18.66
N ASN A 150 1.37 3.96 19.15
CA ASN A 150 0.29 4.88 19.51
C ASN A 150 -0.54 5.29 18.29
N TYR A 151 0.10 5.47 17.13
CA TYR A 151 -0.61 5.77 15.89
C TYR A 151 -1.55 4.62 15.50
N LEU A 152 -1.03 3.39 15.52
CA LEU A 152 -1.80 2.19 15.19
C LEU A 152 -2.93 1.95 16.21
N ALA A 153 -2.67 2.12 17.51
CA ALA A 153 -3.68 2.01 18.55
C ALA A 153 -4.81 3.04 18.38
N ARG A 154 -4.52 4.24 17.88
CA ARG A 154 -5.54 5.23 17.54
C ARG A 154 -6.34 4.82 16.29
N ALA A 155 -5.66 4.32 15.26
CA ALA A 155 -6.33 3.84 14.05
C ALA A 155 -7.26 2.65 14.33
N ALA A 156 -6.89 1.76 15.26
CA ALA A 156 -7.70 0.61 15.67
C ALA A 156 -8.97 0.98 16.47
N LYS A 157 -9.07 2.21 16.99
CA LYS A 157 -10.24 2.70 17.75
C LYS A 157 -11.32 3.32 16.86
N ILE A 158 -11.05 3.44 15.57
CA ILE A 158 -12.02 3.83 14.54
C ILE A 158 -12.85 2.60 14.23
#